data_AF-A0A531L602-F1
#
_entry.id   AF-A0A531L602-F1
#
_cell.length_a   1.000
_cell.length_b   1.000
_cell.length_c   1.000
_cell.angle_alpha   90.00
_cell.angle_beta   90.00
_cell.angle_gamma   90.00
#
_symmetry.space_group_name_H-M   'P 1'
#
loop_
_entity.id
_entity.type
_entity.pdbx_description
1 polymer ?
#
loop_
_entity_poly.entity_id
_entity_poly.type
_entity_poly.pdbx_seq_one_letter_code
_entity_poly.pdbx_strand_id
1 'polypeptide(L)'
;MCAAGVALTGSAAFAACPLELAVYGDAESAAEIDFRPTEGSAVVTNTFKMVLDNDVVLDGIVMWTQGVARPHGSLMYKCPTGDVTGDELAACTLWEGVVYSADDKGNVALLPAEGVDAPKTLIFPDLGPSLQRSTAYG
;
A
#
# COMPACT_ATOMS: atom_id res chain seq x y z
N MET A 1 -57.53 13.81 7.01
CA MET A 1 -56.24 14.53 6.94
C MET A 1 -55.13 13.51 6.91
N CYS A 2 -54.39 13.41 5.80
CA CYS A 2 -53.28 12.47 5.61
C CYS A 2 -51.99 13.08 6.18
N ALA A 3 -51.31 12.38 7.10
CA ALA A 3 -49.98 12.76 7.56
C ALA A 3 -48.94 12.08 6.66
N ALA A 4 -48.15 12.88 5.95
CA ALA A 4 -47.06 12.43 5.09
C ALA A 4 -45.85 12.03 5.94
N GLY A 5 -45.37 10.79 5.77
CA GLY A 5 -44.12 10.31 6.37
C GLY A 5 -42.91 10.83 5.59
N VAL A 6 -41.96 11.46 6.28
CA VAL A 6 -40.69 11.88 5.69
C VAL A 6 -39.76 10.66 5.68
N ALA A 7 -39.44 10.16 4.48
CA ALA A 7 -38.39 9.16 4.30
C ALA A 7 -37.02 9.86 4.28
N LEU A 8 -36.18 9.61 5.29
CA LEU A 8 -34.77 10.00 5.25
C LEU A 8 -34.03 9.05 4.29
N THR A 9 -33.77 9.49 3.07
CA THR A 9 -32.83 8.81 2.17
C THR A 9 -31.42 9.14 2.63
N GLY A 10 -30.75 8.18 3.28
CA GLY A 10 -29.34 8.30 3.62
C GLY A 10 -28.50 8.41 2.35
N SER A 11 -27.91 9.58 2.10
CA SER A 11 -26.91 9.74 1.05
C SER A 11 -25.68 8.92 1.44
N ALA A 12 -25.28 7.97 0.61
CA ALA A 12 -23.97 7.35 0.73
C ALA A 12 -22.91 8.44 0.49
N ALA A 13 -22.31 8.93 1.58
CA ALA A 13 -21.15 9.80 1.48
C ALA A 13 -19.97 8.93 1.04
N PHE A 14 -19.67 8.93 -0.27
CA PHE A 14 -18.35 8.54 -0.75
C PHE A 14 -17.41 9.68 -0.38
N ALA A 15 -16.91 9.69 0.86
CA ALA A 15 -15.71 10.44 1.14
C ALA A 15 -14.66 9.95 0.15
N ALA A 16 -14.07 10.87 -0.61
CA ALA A 16 -12.80 10.63 -1.30
C ALA A 16 -11.88 10.02 -0.23
N CYS A 17 -11.60 8.72 -0.33
CA CYS A 17 -10.69 8.04 0.58
C CYS A 17 -9.32 8.25 -0.02
N PRO A 18 -8.54 9.23 0.43
CA PRO A 18 -7.25 9.48 -0.16
C PRO A 18 -6.33 8.29 0.16
N LEU A 19 -5.38 8.01 -0.73
CA LEU A 19 -4.55 6.81 -0.66
C LEU A 19 -3.88 6.64 0.70
N GLU A 20 -3.40 7.71 1.32
CA GLU A 20 -2.74 7.70 2.62
C GLU A 20 -3.63 7.31 3.82
N LEU A 21 -4.93 7.08 3.61
CA LEU A 21 -5.89 6.60 4.61
C LEU A 21 -6.53 5.27 4.22
N ALA A 22 -6.09 4.66 3.11
CA ALA A 22 -6.71 3.48 2.55
C ALA A 22 -6.17 2.19 3.18
N VAL A 23 -7.08 1.24 3.41
CA VAL A 23 -6.78 -0.11 3.86
C VAL A 23 -7.25 -1.11 2.80
N TYR A 24 -6.40 -2.09 2.49
CA TYR A 24 -6.65 -3.14 1.51
C TYR A 24 -6.50 -4.51 2.16
N GLY A 25 -7.45 -5.41 1.94
CA GLY A 25 -7.26 -6.83 2.21
C GLY A 25 -7.13 -7.60 0.89
N ASP A 26 -6.38 -8.69 0.90
CA ASP A 26 -6.43 -9.66 -0.19
C ASP A 26 -7.68 -10.56 -0.08
N ALA A 27 -7.96 -11.31 -1.14
CA ALA A 27 -9.16 -12.15 -1.21
C ALA A 27 -9.16 -13.32 -0.22
N GLU A 28 -7.97 -13.78 0.20
CA GLU A 28 -7.78 -14.93 1.08
C GLU A 28 -7.48 -14.50 2.53
N SER A 29 -7.43 -13.20 2.81
CA SER A 29 -7.02 -12.63 4.11
C SER A 29 -5.62 -13.06 4.55
N ALA A 30 -4.74 -13.37 3.59
CA ALA A 30 -3.32 -13.66 3.81
C ALA A 30 -2.50 -12.39 4.09
N ALA A 31 -2.97 -11.22 3.60
CA ALA A 31 -2.29 -9.95 3.81
C ALA A 31 -3.28 -8.76 3.85
N GLU A 32 -3.04 -7.86 4.80
CA GLU A 32 -3.65 -6.53 4.86
C GLU A 32 -2.59 -5.46 4.57
N ILE A 33 -2.97 -4.40 3.87
CA ILE A 33 -2.13 -3.23 3.61
C ILE A 33 -2.82 -2.00 4.18
N ASP A 34 -2.12 -1.28 5.06
CA ASP A 34 -2.58 -0.05 5.71
C ASP A 34 -1.69 1.12 5.29
N PHE A 35 -2.19 1.98 4.40
CA PHE A 35 -1.51 3.20 3.99
C PHE A 35 -1.57 4.27 5.07
N ARG A 36 -0.52 5.08 5.17
CA ARG A 36 -0.40 6.16 6.15
C ARG A 36 0.25 7.39 5.53
N PRO A 37 0.00 8.59 6.08
CA PRO A 37 0.67 9.80 5.64
C PRO A 37 2.20 9.64 5.68
N THR A 38 2.91 10.16 4.69
CA THR A 38 4.38 10.03 4.58
C THR A 38 5.16 10.95 5.54
N GLU A 39 4.45 11.61 6.47
CA GLU A 39 4.98 12.55 7.45
C GLU A 39 5.83 13.68 6.85
N GLY A 40 5.56 14.06 5.60
CA GLY A 40 6.26 15.15 4.90
C GLY A 40 7.62 14.76 4.32
N SER A 41 7.85 13.46 4.08
CA SER A 41 9.06 12.99 3.39
C SER A 41 9.22 13.64 2.01
N ALA A 42 10.44 14.09 1.70
CA ALA A 42 10.75 14.69 0.40
C ALA A 42 10.94 13.65 -0.72
N VAL A 43 11.14 12.38 -0.36
CA VAL A 43 11.52 11.31 -1.31
C VAL A 43 10.54 10.13 -1.30
N VAL A 44 9.89 9.87 -0.17
CA VAL A 44 8.87 8.83 -0.05
C VAL A 44 7.52 9.43 -0.47
N THR A 45 6.91 8.83 -1.48
CA THR A 45 5.63 9.29 -2.05
C THR A 45 4.42 8.57 -1.49
N ASN A 46 4.62 7.38 -0.94
CA ASN A 46 3.61 6.65 -0.18
C ASN A 46 4.28 5.83 0.91
N THR A 47 3.64 5.75 2.07
CA THR A 47 4.05 4.90 3.19
C THR A 47 2.90 3.98 3.53
N PHE A 48 3.20 2.72 3.80
CA PHE A 48 2.19 1.74 4.21
C PHE A 48 2.80 0.68 5.10
N LYS A 49 1.96 -0.08 5.80
CA LYS A 49 2.35 -1.35 6.41
C LYS A 49 1.65 -2.49 5.71
N MET A 50 2.34 -3.62 5.60
CA MET A 50 1.74 -4.88 5.19
C MET A 50 1.75 -5.83 6.38
N VAL A 51 0.57 -6.27 6.79
CA VAL A 51 0.37 -7.22 7.89
C VAL A 51 -0.01 -8.55 7.30
N LEU A 52 0.82 -9.56 7.52
CA LEU A 52 0.61 -10.92 7.03
C LEU A 52 -0.21 -11.71 8.06
N ASP A 53 -0.83 -12.81 7.60
CA ASP A 53 -1.66 -13.69 8.44
C ASP A 53 -0.94 -14.34 9.63
N ASN A 54 0.38 -14.39 9.61
CA ASN A 54 1.25 -14.88 10.68
C ASN A 54 1.75 -13.78 11.64
N ASP A 55 1.05 -12.64 11.69
CA ASP A 55 1.37 -11.45 12.50
C ASP A 55 2.70 -10.76 12.13
N VAL A 56 3.33 -11.13 11.02
CA VAL A 56 4.51 -10.44 10.50
C VAL A 56 4.08 -9.11 9.90
N VAL A 57 4.75 -8.04 10.36
CA VAL A 57 4.53 -6.68 9.88
C VAL A 57 5.73 -6.25 9.07
N LEU A 58 5.48 -5.85 7.82
CA LEU A 58 6.47 -5.27 6.92
C LEU A 58 6.23 -3.77 6.78
N ASP A 59 7.30 -3.00 6.86
CA ASP A 59 7.27 -1.56 6.60
C ASP A 59 7.44 -1.32 5.09
N GLY A 60 6.44 -0.68 4.50
CA GLY A 60 6.38 -0.39 3.07
C GLY A 60 6.62 1.08 2.77
N ILE A 61 7.50 1.36 1.82
CA ILE A 61 7.70 2.70 1.27
C ILE A 61 7.66 2.65 -0.24
N VAL A 62 7.21 3.74 -0.87
CA VAL A 62 7.26 3.91 -2.33
C VAL A 62 8.04 5.18 -2.67
N MET A 63 9.08 5.03 -3.48
CA MET A 63 9.88 6.13 -4.01
C MET A 63 9.84 6.11 -5.53
N TRP A 64 9.95 7.29 -6.15
CA TRP A 64 10.02 7.35 -7.61
C TRP A 64 11.47 7.20 -8.09
N THR A 65 11.70 6.25 -8.99
CA THR A 65 13.02 5.96 -9.55
C THR A 65 13.59 7.13 -10.35
N GLN A 66 14.91 7.32 -10.26
CA GLN A 66 15.64 8.24 -11.13
C GLN A 66 15.75 7.62 -12.54
N GLY A 67 15.47 8.39 -13.59
CA GLY A 67 15.44 7.91 -14.98
C GLY A 67 14.03 7.70 -15.50
N VAL A 68 13.64 6.45 -15.76
CA VAL A 68 12.23 6.13 -16.10
C VAL A 68 11.43 6.16 -14.81
N ALA A 69 10.67 7.24 -14.61
CA ALA A 69 9.94 7.53 -13.38
C ALA A 69 8.86 6.45 -13.11
N ARG A 70 9.05 5.67 -12.04
CA ARG A 70 8.13 4.61 -11.61
C ARG A 70 8.02 4.58 -10.08
N PRO A 71 6.84 4.31 -9.51
CA PRO A 71 6.65 4.11 -8.08
C PRO A 71 7.27 2.77 -7.67
N HIS A 72 8.52 2.81 -7.25
CA HIS A 72 9.26 1.66 -6.76
C HIS A 72 8.99 1.49 -5.27
N GLY A 73 8.30 0.41 -4.95
CA GLY A 73 8.03 -0.02 -3.59
C GLY A 73 9.15 -0.90 -3.06
N SER A 74 9.40 -0.79 -1.75
CA SER A 74 10.25 -1.70 -0.99
C SER A 74 9.47 -2.13 0.27
N LEU A 75 9.57 -3.42 0.61
CA LEU A 75 9.00 -4.00 1.84
C LEU A 75 10.12 -4.48 2.74
N MET A 76 10.18 -3.93 3.93
CA MET A 76 11.25 -4.14 4.89
C MET A 76 10.74 -4.85 6.14
N TYR A 77 11.52 -5.80 6.66
CA TYR A 77 11.21 -6.50 7.89
C TYR A 77 12.26 -6.21 8.96
N LYS A 78 11.83 -5.49 10.02
CA LYS A 78 12.68 -5.16 11.18
C LYS A 78 14.04 -4.58 10.79
N CYS A 79 14.05 -3.72 9.78
CA CYS A 79 15.28 -3.03 9.37
C CYS A 79 15.78 -2.12 10.50
N PRO A 80 17.11 -2.04 10.70
CA PRO A 80 17.69 -1.10 11.64
C PRO A 80 17.36 0.34 11.20
N THR A 81 17.34 1.25 12.17
CA THR A 81 17.11 2.69 11.94
C THR A 81 18.37 3.48 12.28
N GLY A 82 18.62 4.58 11.56
CA GLY A 82 19.76 5.46 11.81
C GLY A 82 20.82 5.36 10.72
N ASP A 83 22.08 5.24 11.11
CA ASP A 83 23.20 5.04 10.18
C ASP A 83 23.23 3.58 9.73
N VAL A 84 22.54 3.31 8.61
CA VAL A 84 22.35 1.97 8.05
C VAL A 84 23.18 1.86 6.77
N THR A 85 23.98 0.82 6.65
CA THR A 85 24.72 0.52 5.43
C THR A 85 23.79 -0.08 4.37
N GLY A 86 24.17 0.03 3.09
CA GLY A 86 23.38 -0.56 1.99
C GLY A 86 23.18 -2.08 2.13
N ASP A 87 24.20 -2.78 2.65
CA ASP A 87 24.14 -4.23 2.86
C ASP A 87 23.18 -4.62 3.98
N GLU A 88 23.14 -3.85 5.07
CA GLU A 88 22.17 -4.06 6.16
C GLU A 88 20.75 -3.82 5.68
N LEU A 89 20.52 -2.77 4.88
CA LEU A 89 19.21 -2.46 4.32
C LEU A 89 18.76 -3.55 3.33
N ALA A 90 19.68 -4.03 2.48
CA ALA A 90 19.39 -5.11 1.55
C ALA A 90 19.05 -6.43 2.27
N ALA A 91 19.73 -6.74 3.38
CA ALA A 91 19.50 -7.97 4.14
C ALA A 91 18.12 -8.02 4.82
N CYS A 92 17.54 -6.87 5.15
CA CYS A 92 16.22 -6.78 5.79
C CYS A 92 15.10 -6.36 4.80
N THR A 93 15.43 -6.13 3.53
CA THR A 93 14.43 -5.85 2.47
C THR A 93 13.99 -7.17 1.84
N LEU A 94 12.69 -7.47 1.94
CA LEU A 94 12.14 -8.76 1.50
C LEU A 94 11.61 -8.73 0.08
N TRP A 95 11.20 -7.55 -0.38
CA TRP A 95 10.65 -7.36 -1.72
C TRP A 95 10.92 -5.94 -2.20
N GLU A 96 11.20 -5.83 -3.49
CA GLU A 96 11.34 -4.58 -4.22
C GLU A 96 10.70 -4.71 -5.60
N GLY A 97 9.99 -3.66 -6.04
CA GLY A 97 9.36 -3.69 -7.35
C GLY A 97 8.47 -2.49 -7.62
N VAL A 98 7.99 -2.37 -8.85
CA VAL A 98 7.04 -1.29 -9.20
C VAL A 98 5.64 -1.65 -8.70
N VAL A 99 5.01 -0.75 -7.96
CA VAL A 99 3.62 -0.90 -7.50
C VAL A 99 2.66 -0.32 -8.52
N TYR A 100 1.64 -1.08 -8.88
CA TYR A 100 0.60 -0.62 -9.81
C TYR A 100 -0.76 -0.58 -9.13
N SER A 101 -1.66 0.17 -9.75
CA SER A 101 -3.08 0.19 -9.44
C SER A 101 -3.89 -0.38 -10.60
N ALA A 102 -5.05 -0.96 -10.31
CA ALA A 102 -6.06 -1.25 -11.30
C ALA A 102 -7.43 -0.66 -10.92
N ASP A 103 -8.18 -0.25 -11.94
CA ASP A 103 -9.57 0.19 -11.80
C ASP A 103 -10.56 -0.99 -11.97
N ASP A 104 -11.85 -0.71 -11.80
CA ASP A 104 -12.94 -1.69 -11.93
C ASP A 104 -13.09 -2.26 -13.35
N LYS A 105 -12.41 -1.67 -14.34
CA LYS A 105 -12.40 -2.13 -15.74
C LYS A 105 -11.13 -2.93 -16.07
N GLY A 106 -10.23 -3.10 -15.10
CA GLY A 106 -8.95 -3.78 -15.27
C GLY A 106 -7.90 -2.93 -15.98
N ASN A 107 -8.08 -1.61 -16.10
CA ASN A 107 -7.03 -0.73 -16.61
C ASN A 107 -5.93 -0.61 -15.56
N VAL A 108 -4.69 -0.93 -15.95
CA VAL A 108 -3.53 -0.84 -15.07
C VAL A 108 -2.85 0.51 -15.24
N ALA A 109 -2.55 1.15 -14.11
CA ALA A 109 -1.82 2.41 -14.02
C ALA A 109 -0.73 2.33 -12.95
N LEU A 110 0.15 3.33 -12.90
CA LEU A 110 1.12 3.47 -11.81
C LEU A 110 0.39 3.88 -10.53
N LEU A 111 0.88 3.41 -9.38
CA LEU A 111 0.37 3.86 -8.08
C LEU A 111 0.42 5.40 -8.01
N PRO A 112 -0.69 6.06 -7.63
CA PRO A 112 -0.70 7.52 -7.46
C PRO A 112 0.11 7.92 -6.23
N ALA A 113 0.36 9.22 -6.08
CA ALA A 113 0.98 9.77 -4.89
C ALA A 113 -0.07 9.99 -3.77
N GLU A 114 0.40 10.23 -2.55
CA GLU A 114 -0.39 10.74 -1.43
C GLU A 114 -1.28 11.93 -1.82
N GLY A 115 -2.49 12.00 -1.25
CA GLY A 115 -3.51 13.03 -1.48
C GLY A 115 -4.42 12.77 -2.68
N VAL A 116 -4.17 11.71 -3.45
CA VAL A 116 -5.04 11.27 -4.57
C VAL A 116 -5.98 10.18 -4.09
N ASP A 117 -7.16 10.08 -4.70
CA ASP A 117 -8.13 9.01 -4.44
C ASP A 117 -7.47 7.62 -4.52
N ALA A 118 -7.73 6.81 -3.49
CA ALA A 118 -7.25 5.45 -3.39
C ALA A 118 -7.77 4.60 -4.56
N PRO A 119 -6.89 3.92 -5.33
CA PRO A 119 -7.32 3.00 -6.35
C PRO A 119 -8.05 1.80 -5.74
N LYS A 120 -8.83 1.10 -6.57
CA LYS A 120 -9.63 -0.05 -6.14
C LYS A 120 -8.79 -1.29 -5.85
N THR A 121 -7.79 -1.51 -6.68
CA THR A 121 -6.92 -2.69 -6.59
C THR A 121 -5.47 -2.26 -6.66
N LEU A 122 -4.64 -2.90 -5.85
CA LEU A 122 -3.19 -2.78 -5.89
C LEU A 122 -2.57 -4.05 -6.46
N ILE A 123 -1.44 -3.89 -7.16
CA ILE A 123 -0.71 -5.00 -7.75
C ILE A 123 0.75 -4.88 -7.32
N PHE A 124 1.23 -5.92 -6.66
CA PHE A 124 2.61 -6.10 -6.22
C PHE A 124 3.23 -7.28 -7.00
N PRO A 125 3.89 -7.02 -8.13
CA PRO A 125 4.48 -8.09 -8.93
C PRO A 125 5.47 -8.92 -8.12
N ASP A 126 5.42 -10.25 -8.29
CA ASP A 126 6.34 -11.20 -7.66
C ASP A 126 6.39 -11.18 -6.11
N LEU A 127 5.42 -10.55 -5.45
CA LEU A 127 5.37 -10.46 -3.99
C LEU A 127 5.30 -11.84 -3.34
N GLY A 128 4.31 -12.66 -3.71
CA GLY A 128 4.11 -13.99 -3.13
C GLY A 128 5.38 -14.86 -3.16
N PRO A 129 5.99 -15.09 -4.34
CA PRO A 129 7.25 -15.83 -4.42
C PRO A 129 8.41 -15.18 -3.63
N SER A 130 8.46 -13.86 -3.52
CA SER A 130 9.50 -13.16 -2.75
C SER A 130 9.34 -13.38 -1.24
N LEU A 131 8.12 -13.29 -0.73
CA LEU A 131 7.81 -13.59 0.68
C LEU A 131 8.06 -15.06 1.02
N GLN A 132 7.69 -16.00 0.15
CA GLN A 132 7.95 -17.44 0.37
C GLN A 132 9.44 -17.79 0.45
N ARG A 133 10.32 -17.00 -0.19
CA ARG A 133 11.77 -17.17 -0.08
C ARG A 133 12.39 -16.40 1.09
N SER A 134 11.62 -15.53 1.73
CA SER A 134 12.07 -14.74 2.87
C SER A 134 12.04 -15.56 4.15
N THR A 135 12.98 -15.31 5.05
CA THR A 135 13.02 -15.92 6.38
C THR A 135 11.95 -15.39 7.34
N ALA A 136 11.16 -14.39 6.93
CA ALA A 136 10.14 -13.77 7.75
C ALA A 136 8.78 -14.47 7.62
N TYR A 137 8.42 -14.92 6.42
CA TYR A 137 7.11 -15.52 6.11
C TYR A 137 7.16 -17.03 5.86
N GLY A 138 8.28 -17.55 5.34
CA GLY A 138 8.51 -18.98 5.06
C GLY A 138 9.55 -19.61 5.97
#